data_AF-A0A2V8Q1G9-F1
#
_entry.id   AF-A0A2V8Q1G9-F1
#
_cell.length_a   1.000
_cell.length_b   1.000
_cell.length_c   1.000
_cell.angle_alpha   90.00
_cell.angle_beta   90.00
_cell.angle_gamma   90.00
#
_symmetry.space_group_name_H-M   'P 1'
#
loop_
_entity.id
_entity.type
_entity.pdbx_description
1 polymer ?
#
loop_
_entity_poly.entity_id
_entity_poly.type
_entity_poly.pdbx_seq_one_letter_code
_entity_poly.pdbx_strand_id
1 'polypeptide(L)'
;MQTGQLDTSTLSPPREHLTPAADIYSLAKTTYTLLAGESPRRFAQHTITELPLSLKDKPWAPAVLRVLEKATKNRPENRYQTVEEFWDDFADASLPPTRPLLQVVTEDIEPRRKPSEDLSIQPDEFTEAAPPRPQFAEPEPVRLGYLPDDSLKRPRIVVPINLEARRQLEALERNDPRARKTTVNARKPPVGGPEQAIPVSRGRRALVALGLILAFSGMLLATHKYVTSHWNPLTSLPKLSDTFVIGKEGVTTTDVNLRINANTSNPPIGMAESGSRVKVLSADNNWFEVQVVEHARPKTDPYSSDRGWINKRYVKFD
;
A
#
# COMPACT_ATOMS: atom_id res chain seq x y z
N MET A 1 -58.37 31.30 -13.60
CA MET A 1 -57.58 30.05 -13.51
C MET A 1 -56.28 30.38 -12.81
N GLN A 2 -56.09 29.84 -11.61
CA GLN A 2 -54.96 30.13 -10.73
C GLN A 2 -54.01 28.94 -10.82
N THR A 3 -52.85 29.12 -11.44
CA THR A 3 -51.82 28.07 -11.57
C THR A 3 -51.01 28.03 -10.28
N GLY A 4 -51.23 27.00 -9.47
CA GLY A 4 -50.43 26.73 -8.26
C GLY A 4 -48.97 26.45 -8.60
N GLN A 5 -48.08 26.99 -7.77
CA GLN A 5 -46.63 26.79 -7.84
C GLN A 5 -46.32 25.31 -7.53
N LEU A 6 -45.57 24.64 -8.40
CA LEU A 6 -45.10 23.27 -8.14
C LEU A 6 -44.05 23.31 -7.01
N ASP A 7 -44.38 22.71 -5.87
CA ASP A 7 -43.43 22.43 -4.79
C ASP A 7 -42.41 21.38 -5.25
N THR A 8 -41.17 21.81 -5.49
CA THR A 8 -40.03 20.96 -5.88
C THR A 8 -39.18 20.49 -4.68
N SER A 9 -39.63 20.77 -3.45
CA SER A 9 -38.92 20.47 -2.20
C SER A 9 -38.76 18.96 -1.93
N THR A 10 -39.55 18.11 -2.58
CA THR A 10 -39.49 16.64 -2.44
C THR A 10 -38.52 15.95 -3.40
N LEU A 11 -37.88 16.69 -4.32
CA LEU A 11 -36.96 16.13 -5.34
C LEU A 11 -35.48 16.29 -5.00
N SER A 12 -35.13 16.77 -3.80
CA SER A 12 -33.74 16.75 -3.35
C SER A 12 -33.38 15.31 -2.95
N PRO A 13 -32.45 14.63 -3.65
CA PRO A 13 -31.96 13.35 -3.20
C PRO A 13 -31.40 13.52 -1.77
N PRO A 14 -31.64 12.56 -0.86
CA PRO A 14 -31.09 12.62 0.48
C PRO A 14 -29.58 12.81 0.34
N ARG A 15 -29.04 13.87 0.97
CA ARG A 15 -27.60 14.10 1.02
C ARG A 15 -27.00 12.89 1.73
N GLU A 16 -26.37 11.99 0.97
CA GLU A 16 -25.61 10.88 1.55
C GLU A 16 -24.49 11.50 2.38
N HIS A 17 -24.69 11.52 3.69
CA HIS A 17 -23.70 12.00 4.62
C HIS A 17 -22.49 11.07 4.57
N LEU A 18 -21.33 11.63 4.22
CA LEU A 18 -20.07 10.92 4.28
C LEU A 18 -19.81 10.53 5.75
N THR A 19 -19.77 9.24 6.01
CA THR A 19 -19.49 8.66 7.34
C THR A 19 -18.05 8.17 7.40
N PRO A 20 -17.43 8.07 8.59
CA PRO A 20 -16.10 7.45 8.75
C PRO A 20 -16.00 6.05 8.11
N ALA A 21 -17.11 5.33 8.01
CA ALA A 21 -17.22 4.05 7.32
C ALA A 21 -16.91 4.11 5.80
N ALA A 22 -16.99 5.29 5.18
CA ALA A 22 -16.54 5.50 3.80
C ALA A 22 -15.01 5.55 3.68
N ASP A 23 -14.34 6.16 4.66
CA ASP A 23 -12.88 6.20 4.72
C ASP A 23 -12.31 4.80 5.01
N ILE A 24 -12.96 4.05 5.90
CA ILE A 24 -12.59 2.66 6.21
C ILE A 24 -12.71 1.75 4.98
N TYR A 25 -13.73 1.93 4.15
CA TYR A 25 -13.84 1.20 2.89
C TYR A 25 -12.63 1.46 1.98
N SER A 26 -12.22 2.73 1.88
CA SER A 26 -11.07 3.14 1.07
C SER A 26 -9.77 2.58 1.65
N LEU A 27 -9.60 2.64 2.97
CA LEU A 27 -8.48 2.06 3.70
C LEU A 27 -8.38 0.54 3.49
N ALA A 28 -9.49 -0.19 3.53
CA ALA A 28 -9.47 -1.63 3.29
C ALA A 28 -9.07 -1.97 1.85
N LYS A 29 -9.52 -1.18 0.86
CA LYS A 29 -9.13 -1.35 -0.54
C LYS A 29 -7.65 -1.01 -0.78
N THR A 30 -7.10 -0.02 -0.08
CA THR A 30 -5.65 0.29 -0.15
C THR A 30 -4.83 -0.81 0.52
N THR A 31 -5.24 -1.31 1.70
CA THR A 31 -4.59 -2.45 2.38
C THR A 31 -4.59 -3.70 1.50
N TYR A 32 -5.70 -4.02 0.84
CA TYR A 32 -5.72 -5.10 -0.15
C TYR A 32 -4.70 -4.88 -1.26
N THR A 33 -4.62 -3.65 -1.79
CA THR A 33 -3.68 -3.30 -2.87
C THR A 33 -2.23 -3.48 -2.43
N LEU A 34 -1.91 -3.11 -1.19
CA LEU A 34 -0.57 -3.28 -0.60
C LEU A 34 -0.22 -4.77 -0.42
N LEU A 35 -1.18 -5.59 0.02
CA LEU A 35 -0.96 -7.02 0.21
C LEU A 35 -0.82 -7.77 -1.13
N ALA A 36 -1.73 -7.48 -2.06
CA ALA A 36 -1.83 -8.18 -3.34
C ALA A 36 -0.81 -7.68 -4.39
N GLY A 37 -0.33 -6.44 -4.26
CA GLY A 37 0.44 -5.75 -5.31
C GLY A 37 -0.40 -5.35 -6.52
N GLU A 38 -1.71 -5.59 -6.48
CA GLU A 38 -2.66 -5.37 -7.58
C GLU A 38 -3.90 -4.65 -7.06
N SER A 39 -4.45 -3.74 -7.88
CA SER A 39 -5.68 -3.03 -7.51
C SER A 39 -6.91 -3.95 -7.45
N PRO A 40 -7.82 -3.80 -6.47
CA PRO A 40 -9.02 -4.63 -6.31
C PRO A 40 -10.13 -4.29 -7.32
N ARG A 41 -9.78 -4.10 -8.60
CA ARG A 41 -10.70 -3.73 -9.69
C ARG A 41 -11.83 -4.71 -9.91
N ARG A 42 -11.54 -5.99 -9.72
CA ARG A 42 -12.53 -7.07 -9.76
C ARG A 42 -13.60 -6.97 -8.67
N PHE A 43 -13.34 -6.18 -7.62
CA PHE A 43 -14.26 -5.89 -6.53
C PHE A 43 -14.65 -4.40 -6.55
N ALA A 44 -14.69 -3.77 -7.72
CA ALA A 44 -15.21 -2.41 -7.84
C ALA A 44 -16.68 -2.43 -7.38
N GLN A 45 -17.01 -1.58 -6.41
CA GLN A 45 -18.36 -1.48 -5.81
C GLN A 45 -18.86 -2.77 -5.14
N HIS A 46 -17.96 -3.73 -4.88
CA HIS A 46 -18.29 -4.99 -4.25
C HIS A 46 -17.33 -5.29 -3.09
N THR A 47 -17.78 -6.16 -2.18
CA THR A 47 -16.96 -6.69 -1.10
C THR A 47 -15.76 -7.46 -1.65
N ILE A 48 -14.65 -7.41 -0.92
CA ILE A 48 -13.52 -8.30 -1.16
C ILE A 48 -13.92 -9.68 -0.65
N THR A 49 -13.98 -10.67 -1.53
CA THR A 49 -14.40 -12.04 -1.19
C THR A 49 -13.26 -13.05 -1.30
N GLU A 50 -12.15 -12.70 -1.94
CA GLU A 50 -11.00 -13.58 -2.04
C GLU A 50 -9.68 -12.81 -2.09
N LEU A 51 -8.63 -13.47 -1.61
CA LEU A 51 -7.24 -13.02 -1.74
C LEU A 51 -6.56 -13.69 -2.95
N PRO A 52 -5.51 -13.10 -3.52
CA PRO A 52 -4.70 -13.72 -4.56
C PRO A 52 -4.16 -15.09 -4.15
N LEU A 53 -3.96 -15.97 -5.14
CA LEU A 53 -3.45 -17.34 -4.92
C LEU A 53 -2.15 -17.35 -4.10
N SER A 54 -1.26 -16.38 -4.33
CA SER A 54 0.02 -16.23 -3.61
C SER A 54 -0.12 -16.00 -2.10
N LEU A 55 -1.26 -15.49 -1.65
CA LEU A 55 -1.53 -15.18 -0.24
C LEU A 55 -2.48 -16.20 0.40
N LYS A 56 -3.25 -16.94 -0.40
CA LYS A 56 -4.32 -17.83 0.08
C LYS A 56 -3.80 -18.94 1.02
N ASP A 57 -2.58 -19.41 0.80
CA ASP A 57 -1.98 -20.50 1.57
C ASP A 57 -1.36 -20.04 2.91
N LYS A 58 -1.39 -18.74 3.23
CA LYS A 58 -0.82 -18.23 4.48
C LYS A 58 -1.77 -18.46 5.66
N PRO A 59 -1.25 -18.75 6.87
CA PRO A 59 -2.08 -19.10 8.03
C PRO A 59 -2.99 -17.95 8.49
N TRP A 60 -2.59 -16.70 8.27
CA TRP A 60 -3.37 -15.50 8.58
C TRP A 60 -4.36 -15.10 7.48
N ALA A 61 -4.24 -15.67 6.28
CA ALA A 61 -5.04 -15.29 5.11
C ALA A 61 -6.57 -15.37 5.33
N PRO A 62 -7.14 -16.42 5.93
CA PRO A 62 -8.59 -16.49 6.15
C PRO A 62 -9.07 -15.44 7.16
N ALA A 63 -8.27 -15.13 8.19
CA ALA A 63 -8.61 -14.12 9.18
C ALA A 63 -8.57 -12.71 8.57
N VAL A 64 -7.50 -12.39 7.83
CA VAL A 64 -7.36 -11.10 7.13
C VAL A 64 -8.45 -10.91 6.07
N LEU A 65 -8.81 -11.96 5.33
CA LEU A 65 -9.90 -11.91 4.36
C LEU A 65 -11.23 -11.54 5.03
N ARG A 66 -11.56 -12.13 6.18
CA ARG A 66 -12.77 -11.81 6.95
C ARG A 66 -12.82 -10.33 7.35
N VAL A 67 -11.70 -9.76 7.78
CA VAL A 67 -11.60 -8.34 8.16
C VAL A 67 -11.83 -7.43 6.95
N LEU A 68 -11.15 -7.71 5.84
CA LEU A 68 -11.30 -6.95 4.59
C LEU A 68 -12.71 -7.08 4.00
N GLU A 69 -13.34 -8.24 4.11
CA GLU A 69 -14.72 -8.47 3.69
C GLU A 69 -15.70 -7.61 4.53
N LYS A 70 -15.57 -7.61 5.86
CA LYS A 70 -16.39 -6.78 6.77
C LYS A 70 -16.21 -5.28 6.45
N ALA A 71 -14.97 -4.83 6.29
CA ALA A 71 -14.65 -3.43 5.99
C ALA A 71 -15.16 -2.95 4.62
N THR A 72 -15.36 -3.86 3.67
CA THR A 72 -15.77 -3.53 2.29
C THR A 72 -17.23 -3.81 1.97
N LYS A 73 -18.09 -4.01 2.98
CA LYS A 73 -19.54 -4.24 2.78
C LYS A 73 -20.23 -3.09 2.07
N ASN A 74 -21.25 -3.39 1.26
CA ASN A 74 -21.95 -2.36 0.47
C ASN A 74 -22.65 -1.32 1.35
N ARG A 75 -23.25 -1.77 2.46
CA ARG A 75 -23.96 -0.91 3.41
C ARG A 75 -22.99 -0.38 4.48
N PRO A 76 -22.84 0.94 4.67
CA PRO A 76 -21.93 1.53 5.64
C PRO A 76 -22.12 1.01 7.07
N GLU A 77 -23.37 0.81 7.50
CA GLU A 77 -23.74 0.34 8.84
C GLU A 77 -23.24 -1.08 9.17
N ASN A 78 -22.85 -1.86 8.16
CA ASN A 78 -22.31 -3.21 8.35
C ASN A 78 -20.78 -3.24 8.37
N ARG A 79 -20.13 -2.10 8.14
CA ARG A 79 -18.67 -1.95 8.20
C ARG A 79 -18.26 -1.64 9.65
N TYR A 80 -16.95 -1.51 9.86
CA TYR A 80 -16.43 -0.90 11.07
C TYR A 80 -16.87 0.56 11.14
N GLN A 81 -17.22 1.01 12.34
CA GLN A 81 -17.66 2.38 12.54
C GLN A 81 -16.48 3.31 12.84
N THR A 82 -15.39 2.78 13.38
CA THR A 82 -14.16 3.50 13.72
C THR A 82 -12.94 2.86 13.07
N VAL A 83 -11.91 3.66 12.87
CA VAL A 83 -10.65 3.22 12.26
C VAL A 83 -9.88 2.33 13.24
N GLU A 84 -10.02 2.59 14.52
CA GLU A 84 -9.45 1.81 15.63
C GLU A 84 -10.00 0.38 15.64
N GLU A 85 -11.33 0.19 15.55
CA GLU A 85 -11.95 -1.15 15.52
C GLU A 85 -11.44 -1.96 14.32
N PHE A 86 -11.27 -1.30 13.16
CA PHE A 86 -10.70 -1.94 11.97
C PHE A 86 -9.25 -2.37 12.18
N TRP A 87 -8.41 -1.50 12.77
CA TRP A 87 -7.00 -1.79 12.98
C TRP A 87 -6.77 -2.86 14.04
N ASP A 88 -7.55 -2.86 15.12
CA ASP A 88 -7.48 -3.88 16.16
C ASP A 88 -7.82 -5.25 15.57
N ASP A 89 -8.95 -5.37 14.86
CA ASP A 89 -9.35 -6.62 14.20
C ASP A 89 -8.32 -7.05 13.12
N PHE A 90 -7.73 -6.10 12.39
CA PHE A 90 -6.72 -6.40 11.37
C PHE A 90 -5.39 -6.85 12.00
N ALA A 91 -4.96 -6.23 13.09
CA ALA A 91 -3.77 -6.61 13.83
C ALA A 91 -3.93 -8.01 14.43
N ASP A 92 -5.06 -8.28 15.07
CA ASP A 92 -5.39 -9.60 15.62
C ASP A 92 -5.44 -10.68 14.52
N ALA A 93 -6.01 -10.36 13.36
CA ALA A 93 -6.06 -11.28 12.22
C ALA A 93 -4.68 -11.61 11.63
N SER A 94 -3.68 -10.75 11.84
CA SER A 94 -2.30 -10.97 11.37
C SER A 94 -1.48 -11.88 12.29
N LEU A 95 -1.93 -12.07 13.54
CA LEU A 95 -1.28 -12.95 14.49
C LEU A 95 -1.51 -14.43 14.14
N PRO A 96 -0.54 -15.32 14.45
CA PRO A 96 -0.73 -16.75 14.25
C PRO A 96 -1.91 -17.25 15.10
N PRO A 97 -2.70 -18.22 14.60
CA PRO A 97 -3.83 -18.77 15.35
C PRO A 97 -3.31 -19.33 16.67
N THR A 98 -3.65 -18.66 17.77
CA THR A 98 -3.28 -19.12 19.10
C THR A 98 -4.12 -20.35 19.40
N ARG A 99 -3.45 -21.41 19.86
CA ARG A 99 -4.16 -22.58 20.40
C ARG A 99 -4.97 -22.07 21.59
N PRO A 100 -6.30 -22.23 21.63
CA PRO A 100 -7.06 -21.87 22.81
C PRO A 100 -6.48 -22.67 23.97
N LEU A 101 -6.05 -21.98 25.03
CA LEU A 101 -5.75 -22.63 26.29
C LEU A 101 -7.05 -23.31 26.73
N LEU A 102 -6.98 -24.61 27.04
CA LEU A 102 -8.08 -25.33 27.66
C LEU A 102 -8.44 -24.56 28.94
N GLN A 103 -9.51 -23.78 28.87
CA GLN A 103 -10.05 -23.05 29.99
C GLN A 103 -10.63 -24.13 30.91
N VAL A 104 -9.88 -24.46 31.96
CA VAL A 104 -10.44 -25.18 33.10
C VAL A 104 -11.55 -24.28 33.62
N VAL A 105 -12.79 -24.73 33.44
CA VAL A 105 -13.99 -24.06 33.93
C VAL A 105 -13.96 -24.20 35.45
N THR A 106 -13.30 -23.26 36.12
CA THR A 106 -13.65 -22.90 37.51
C THR A 106 -14.76 -21.85 37.40
N GLU A 107 -15.89 -22.14 38.03
CA GLU A 107 -17.21 -21.51 37.84
C GLU A 107 -17.34 -20.03 38.24
N ASP A 108 -16.23 -19.33 38.53
CA ASP A 108 -16.27 -17.94 38.99
C ASP A 108 -15.89 -16.99 37.84
N ILE A 109 -16.92 -16.55 37.10
CA ILE A 109 -16.80 -15.53 36.05
C ILE A 109 -16.63 -14.16 36.73
N GLU A 110 -15.39 -13.78 37.06
CA GLU A 110 -15.05 -12.37 37.20
C GLU A 110 -14.74 -11.77 35.80
N PRO A 111 -15.24 -10.56 35.50
CA PRO A 111 -14.94 -9.88 34.25
C PRO A 111 -13.42 -9.68 34.14
N ARG A 112 -12.83 -10.07 33.01
CA ARG A 112 -11.39 -9.97 32.67
C ARG A 112 -10.79 -8.67 33.19
N ARG A 113 -10.18 -8.72 34.38
CA ARG A 113 -9.32 -7.64 34.89
C ARG A 113 -8.12 -7.54 33.98
N LYS A 114 -7.75 -6.32 33.60
CA LYS A 114 -6.51 -6.08 32.87
C LYS A 114 -5.37 -6.43 33.83
N PRO A 115 -4.38 -7.26 33.46
CA PRO A 115 -3.28 -7.63 34.37
C PRO A 115 -2.45 -6.42 34.82
N SER A 116 -2.58 -5.26 34.16
CA SER A 116 -2.00 -3.99 34.59
C SER A 116 -2.64 -3.39 35.85
N GLU A 117 -3.85 -3.81 36.20
CA GLU A 117 -4.62 -3.29 37.35
C GLU A 117 -4.23 -3.96 38.67
N ASP A 118 -3.72 -5.20 38.61
CA ASP A 118 -3.08 -5.88 39.76
C ASP A 118 -1.68 -5.34 40.08
N LEU A 119 -1.10 -4.54 39.18
CA LEU A 119 0.23 -3.94 39.35
C LEU A 119 0.16 -2.49 39.89
N SER A 120 -1.03 -1.89 39.99
CA SER A 120 -1.21 -0.60 40.65
C SER A 120 -1.36 -0.79 42.16
N ILE A 121 -0.25 -1.12 42.81
CA ILE A 121 -0.14 -1.14 44.27
C ILE A 121 -0.20 0.31 44.77
N GLN A 122 -1.08 0.61 45.71
CA GLN A 122 -1.14 1.94 46.33
C GLN A 122 0.15 2.20 47.13
N PRO A 123 0.69 3.43 47.14
CA PRO A 123 2.01 3.73 47.70
C PRO A 123 2.15 3.51 49.22
N ASP A 124 1.06 3.24 49.93
CA ASP A 124 1.04 3.11 51.40
C ASP A 124 1.39 1.69 51.91
N GLU A 125 1.52 0.69 51.03
CA GLU A 125 1.82 -0.71 51.43
C GLU A 125 3.31 -1.10 51.34
N PHE A 126 4.18 -0.16 50.94
CA PHE A 126 5.61 -0.43 50.69
C PHE A 126 6.52 -0.38 51.93
N THR A 127 5.97 -0.53 53.12
CA THR A 127 6.78 -0.46 54.36
C THR A 127 6.51 -1.64 55.28
N GLU A 128 6.94 -2.83 54.91
CA GLU A 128 7.34 -3.84 55.90
C GLU A 128 8.36 -4.84 55.34
N ALA A 129 9.59 -4.71 55.85
CA ALA A 129 10.75 -5.59 55.74
C ALA A 129 11.26 -5.97 54.33
N ALA A 130 12.45 -5.48 54.00
CA ALA A 130 13.22 -5.98 52.86
C ALA A 130 13.39 -7.52 52.96
N PRO A 131 13.10 -8.28 51.89
CA PRO A 131 13.26 -9.73 51.92
C PRO A 131 14.73 -10.10 52.20
N PRO A 132 14.99 -11.17 52.98
CA PRO A 132 16.34 -11.55 53.37
C PRO A 132 17.20 -11.84 52.13
N ARG A 133 18.46 -11.38 52.15
CA ARG A 133 19.40 -11.56 51.05
C ARG A 133 19.52 -13.05 50.68
N PRO A 134 19.46 -13.40 49.38
CA PRO A 134 19.69 -14.77 48.95
C PRO A 134 21.12 -15.20 49.30
N GLN A 135 21.24 -16.30 50.04
CA GLN A 135 22.52 -16.98 50.26
C GLN A 135 22.76 -17.91 49.07
N PHE A 136 23.71 -17.56 48.21
CA PHE A 136 24.16 -18.44 47.16
C PHE A 136 25.19 -19.41 47.73
N ALA A 137 24.93 -20.71 47.61
CA ALA A 137 25.93 -21.73 47.95
C ALA A 137 27.11 -21.61 46.99
N GLU A 138 28.31 -21.41 47.52
CA GLU A 138 29.54 -21.44 46.71
C GLU A 138 29.75 -22.87 46.18
N PRO A 139 29.97 -23.06 44.87
CA PRO A 139 30.25 -24.37 44.33
C PRO A 139 31.62 -24.85 44.83
N GLU A 140 31.63 -26.08 45.36
CA GLU A 140 32.83 -26.79 45.78
C GLU A 140 33.88 -26.78 44.66
N PRO A 141 35.15 -26.44 44.93
CA PRO A 141 36.17 -26.42 43.90
C PRO A 141 36.41 -27.84 43.40
N VAL A 142 35.89 -28.13 42.21
CA VAL A 142 36.21 -29.34 41.44
C VAL A 142 37.73 -29.41 41.30
N ARG A 143 38.35 -30.41 41.95
CA ARG A 143 39.76 -30.73 41.74
C ARG A 143 39.94 -31.17 40.29
N LEU A 144 40.41 -30.25 39.46
CA LEU A 144 40.76 -30.52 38.07
C LEU A 144 41.99 -31.43 38.03
N GLY A 145 41.76 -32.72 37.77
CA GLY A 145 42.79 -33.64 37.33
C GLY A 145 43.34 -33.18 35.98
N TYR A 146 44.66 -33.10 35.92
CA TYR A 146 45.49 -32.66 34.81
C TYR A 146 45.29 -33.54 33.57
N LEU A 147 44.77 -33.01 32.45
CA LEU A 147 45.04 -33.53 31.09
C LEU A 147 44.94 -32.40 30.05
N PRO A 148 45.73 -32.45 28.96
CA PRO A 148 46.19 -31.28 28.22
C PRO A 148 45.30 -30.89 27.04
N ASP A 149 45.17 -29.58 26.89
CA ASP A 149 45.18 -28.78 25.66
C ASP A 149 44.95 -29.54 24.33
N ASP A 150 43.70 -29.50 23.82
CA ASP A 150 43.51 -29.16 22.41
C ASP A 150 42.09 -28.60 22.14
N SER A 151 42.06 -27.32 21.79
CA SER A 151 41.14 -26.62 20.90
C SER A 151 39.63 -26.93 20.92
N LEU A 152 38.90 -25.98 21.50
CA LEU A 152 37.59 -25.44 21.10
C LEU A 152 37.08 -25.85 19.70
N LYS A 153 36.33 -26.95 19.59
CA LYS A 153 35.50 -27.25 18.42
C LYS A 153 34.03 -27.32 18.81
N ARG A 154 33.27 -26.28 18.43
CA ARG A 154 31.80 -26.32 18.39
C ARG A 154 31.35 -27.56 17.59
N PRO A 155 30.35 -28.33 18.04
CA PRO A 155 29.84 -29.46 17.29
C PRO A 155 29.17 -28.94 16.00
N ARG A 156 29.72 -29.33 14.85
CA ARG A 156 29.15 -29.06 13.53
C ARG A 156 28.18 -30.20 13.21
N ILE A 157 26.88 -29.92 13.25
CA ILE A 157 25.84 -30.86 12.87
C ILE A 157 25.92 -31.07 11.35
N VAL A 158 26.35 -32.25 10.93
CA VAL A 158 26.31 -32.69 9.53
C VAL A 158 25.15 -33.65 9.40
N VAL A 159 24.13 -33.26 8.65
CA VAL A 159 22.99 -34.14 8.33
C VAL A 159 23.43 -35.10 7.21
N PRO A 160 23.45 -36.42 7.44
CA PRO A 160 23.75 -37.39 6.38
C PRO A 160 22.57 -37.42 5.39
N ILE A 161 22.82 -37.02 4.15
CA ILE A 161 21.83 -37.12 3.07
C ILE A 161 21.79 -38.59 2.63
N ASN A 162 20.67 -39.27 2.90
CA ASN A 162 20.44 -40.64 2.48
C ASN A 162 20.32 -40.73 0.95
N LEU A 163 20.85 -41.80 0.34
CA LEU A 163 20.93 -42.00 -1.12
C LEU A 163 19.54 -41.98 -1.80
N GLU A 164 18.50 -42.31 -1.04
CA GLU A 164 17.10 -42.29 -1.46
C GLU A 164 16.54 -40.88 -1.66
N ALA A 165 16.96 -39.91 -0.82
CA ALA A 165 16.55 -38.52 -0.97
C ALA A 165 17.09 -37.90 -2.27
N ARG A 166 18.26 -38.36 -2.73
CA ARG A 166 18.85 -37.94 -4.01
C ARG A 166 18.08 -38.49 -5.21
N ARG A 167 17.58 -39.73 -5.13
CA ARG A 167 16.75 -40.36 -6.18
C ARG A 167 15.37 -39.71 -6.30
N GLN A 168 14.79 -39.21 -5.21
CA GLN A 168 13.51 -38.50 -5.23
C GLN A 168 13.63 -37.14 -5.93
N LEU A 169 14.74 -36.43 -5.76
CA LEU A 169 15.04 -35.18 -6.48
C LEU A 169 15.20 -35.41 -8.00
N GLU A 170 15.90 -36.48 -8.40
CA GLU A 170 16.07 -36.83 -9.83
C GLU A 170 14.78 -37.36 -10.50
N ALA A 171 13.82 -37.85 -9.71
CA ALA A 171 12.51 -38.28 -10.21
C ALA A 171 11.57 -37.08 -10.46
N LEU A 172 11.74 -35.99 -9.72
CA LEU A 172 10.98 -34.75 -9.90
C LEU A 172 11.42 -33.96 -11.16
N GLU A 173 12.71 -34.00 -11.51
CA GLU A 173 13.22 -33.37 -12.74
C GLU A 173 12.76 -34.08 -14.03
N ARG A 174 12.40 -35.36 -13.98
CA ARG A 174 11.96 -36.13 -15.17
C ARG A 174 10.52 -35.87 -15.60
N ASN A 175 9.72 -35.17 -14.79
CA ASN A 175 8.30 -34.92 -15.06
C ASN A 175 7.97 -33.49 -15.52
N ASP A 176 8.98 -32.70 -15.95
CA ASP A 176 8.72 -31.38 -16.56
C ASP A 176 8.10 -31.54 -17.98
N PRO A 177 6.85 -31.08 -18.23
CA PRO A 177 6.17 -31.28 -19.51
C PRO A 177 6.64 -30.36 -20.64
N ARG A 178 7.75 -29.60 -20.47
CA ARG A 178 8.20 -28.61 -21.46
C ARG A 178 9.08 -29.14 -22.60
N ALA A 179 9.39 -30.44 -22.65
CA ALA A 179 10.31 -31.02 -23.63
C ALA A 179 9.68 -32.04 -24.62
N ARG A 180 8.47 -31.80 -25.12
CA ARG A 180 7.91 -32.57 -26.26
C ARG A 180 7.31 -31.66 -27.34
N LYS A 181 8.18 -31.15 -28.21
CA LYS A 181 7.82 -30.67 -29.55
C LYS A 181 8.64 -31.41 -30.59
N THR A 182 8.13 -32.49 -31.17
CA THR A 182 8.30 -32.75 -32.62
C THR A 182 7.36 -33.85 -33.12
N THR A 183 6.88 -33.64 -34.34
CA THR A 183 6.32 -34.59 -35.31
C THR A 183 5.00 -35.31 -35.01
N VAL A 184 3.89 -34.75 -35.51
CA VAL A 184 2.78 -35.55 -36.05
C VAL A 184 2.38 -35.00 -37.42
N ASN A 185 2.30 -35.92 -38.36
CA ASN A 185 2.14 -35.77 -39.80
C ASN A 185 0.85 -35.08 -40.24
N ALA A 186 0.98 -34.18 -41.22
CA ALA A 186 -0.14 -33.58 -41.94
C ALA A 186 -0.77 -34.59 -42.91
N ARG A 187 -2.06 -34.87 -42.73
CA ARG A 187 -2.90 -35.59 -43.71
C ARG A 187 -3.22 -34.66 -44.90
N LYS A 188 -3.00 -35.18 -46.10
CA LYS A 188 -3.41 -34.63 -47.41
C LYS A 188 -4.95 -34.66 -47.55
N PRO A 189 -5.61 -33.63 -48.11
CA PRO A 189 -6.95 -33.78 -48.67
C PRO A 189 -6.91 -34.07 -50.19
N PRO A 190 -7.97 -34.66 -50.77
CA PRO A 190 -8.01 -35.08 -52.16
C PRO A 190 -8.45 -33.96 -53.13
N VAL A 191 -8.10 -34.19 -54.39
CA VAL A 191 -8.22 -33.36 -55.58
C VAL A 191 -9.67 -33.27 -56.09
N GLY A 192 -10.11 -32.07 -56.51
CA GLY A 192 -11.34 -31.89 -57.30
C GLY A 192 -11.49 -30.48 -57.90
N GLY A 193 -11.43 -30.38 -59.23
CA GLY A 193 -11.96 -29.28 -60.05
C GLY A 193 -10.95 -28.23 -60.58
N PRO A 194 -10.84 -28.01 -61.90
CA PRO A 194 -10.11 -26.87 -62.45
C PRO A 194 -11.06 -25.68 -62.60
N GLU A 195 -11.19 -24.86 -61.57
CA GLU A 195 -11.78 -23.53 -61.72
C GLU A 195 -10.64 -22.54 -62.00
N GLN A 196 -10.72 -21.89 -63.16
CA GLN A 196 -9.71 -20.98 -63.68
C GLN A 196 -9.62 -19.72 -62.80
N ALA A 197 -8.83 -19.79 -61.73
CA ALA A 197 -8.42 -18.63 -60.97
C ALA A 197 -7.14 -18.03 -61.60
N ILE A 198 -7.29 -16.85 -62.19
CA ILE A 198 -6.21 -16.01 -62.71
C ILE A 198 -5.06 -15.97 -61.68
N PRO A 199 -3.81 -16.29 -62.03
CA PRO A 199 -2.72 -16.35 -61.06
C PRO A 199 -2.35 -14.94 -60.61
N VAL A 200 -2.97 -14.46 -59.53
CA VAL A 200 -2.55 -13.22 -58.88
C VAL A 200 -1.15 -13.46 -58.33
N SER A 201 -0.16 -12.81 -58.93
CA SER A 201 1.26 -13.06 -58.71
C SER A 201 1.60 -13.04 -57.21
N ARG A 202 2.38 -14.02 -56.77
CA ARG A 202 2.79 -14.21 -55.36
C ARG A 202 3.38 -12.93 -54.73
N GLY A 203 3.98 -12.06 -55.54
CA GLY A 203 4.50 -10.75 -55.10
C GLY A 203 3.42 -9.78 -54.60
N ARG A 204 2.22 -9.77 -55.22
CA ARG A 204 1.12 -8.90 -54.75
C ARG A 204 0.59 -9.34 -53.39
N ARG A 205 0.52 -10.65 -53.13
CA ARG A 205 0.09 -11.18 -51.81
C ARG A 205 1.11 -10.87 -50.72
N ALA A 206 2.41 -10.95 -51.03
CA ALA A 206 3.46 -10.60 -50.09
C ALA A 206 3.46 -9.10 -49.74
N LEU A 207 3.23 -8.22 -50.71
CA LEU A 207 3.11 -6.78 -50.48
C LEU A 207 1.88 -6.43 -49.65
N VAL A 208 0.72 -7.06 -49.92
CA VAL A 208 -0.50 -6.86 -49.13
C VAL A 208 -0.30 -7.36 -47.69
N ALA A 209 0.33 -8.53 -47.51
CA ALA A 209 0.64 -9.06 -46.18
C ALA A 209 1.60 -8.14 -45.40
N LEU A 210 2.64 -7.61 -46.05
CA LEU A 210 3.58 -6.67 -45.43
C LEU A 210 2.90 -5.34 -45.07
N GLY A 211 2.00 -4.84 -45.93
CA GLY A 211 1.17 -3.67 -45.66
C GLY A 211 0.25 -3.88 -44.44
N LEU A 212 -0.38 -5.06 -44.32
CA LEU A 212 -1.22 -5.40 -43.17
C LEU A 212 -0.41 -5.52 -41.87
N ILE A 213 0.80 -6.10 -41.93
CA ILE A 213 1.69 -6.19 -40.76
C ILE A 213 2.14 -4.81 -40.30
N LEU A 214 2.49 -3.91 -41.23
CA LEU A 214 2.86 -2.53 -40.90
C LEU A 214 1.67 -1.75 -40.31
N ALA A 215 0.48 -1.89 -40.89
CA ALA A 215 -0.73 -1.26 -40.36
C ALA A 215 -1.06 -1.77 -38.95
N PHE A 216 -0.97 -3.09 -38.72
CA PHE A 216 -1.20 -3.70 -37.41
C PHE A 216 -0.14 -3.27 -36.39
N SER A 217 1.13 -3.23 -36.78
CA SER A 217 2.22 -2.72 -35.93
C SER A 217 2.03 -1.25 -35.56
N GLY A 218 1.57 -0.41 -36.50
CA GLY A 218 1.25 0.99 -36.25
C GLY A 218 0.10 1.16 -35.26
N MET A 219 -0.96 0.36 -35.42
CA MET A 219 -2.09 0.35 -34.48
C MET A 219 -1.67 -0.10 -33.07
N LEU A 220 -0.76 -1.08 -32.96
CA LEU A 220 -0.23 -1.56 -31.69
C LEU A 220 0.63 -0.48 -30.98
N LEU A 221 1.44 0.26 -31.75
CA LEU A 221 2.25 1.37 -31.22
C LEU A 221 1.37 2.54 -30.74
N ALA A 222 0.33 2.88 -31.50
CA ALA A 222 -0.62 3.93 -31.13
C ALA A 222 -1.38 3.57 -29.85
N THR A 223 -1.86 2.33 -29.74
CA THR A 223 -2.53 1.83 -28.53
C THR A 223 -1.58 1.77 -27.33
N HIS A 224 -0.33 1.33 -27.51
CA HIS A 224 0.68 1.37 -26.45
C HIS A 224 0.96 2.79 -25.95
N LYS A 225 1.15 3.78 -26.85
CA LYS A 225 1.29 5.19 -26.43
C LYS A 225 0.03 5.71 -25.74
N TYR A 226 -1.16 5.37 -26.23
CA TYR A 226 -2.41 5.80 -25.62
C TYR A 226 -2.57 5.25 -24.20
N VAL A 227 -2.34 3.95 -24.01
CA VAL A 227 -2.40 3.31 -22.70
C VAL A 227 -1.34 3.90 -21.78
N THR A 228 -0.07 3.93 -22.16
CA THR A 228 1.00 4.47 -21.28
C THR A 228 0.84 5.96 -20.91
N SER A 229 0.25 6.78 -21.78
CA SER A 229 0.03 8.22 -21.51
C SER A 229 -1.24 8.53 -20.73
N HIS A 230 -2.32 7.78 -20.96
CA HIS A 230 -3.60 7.99 -20.27
C HIS A 230 -3.79 7.07 -19.05
N TRP A 231 -2.94 6.04 -18.88
CA TRP A 231 -2.99 5.08 -17.77
C TRP A 231 -1.76 5.12 -16.86
N ASN A 232 -1.22 6.31 -16.57
CA ASN A 232 -0.39 6.49 -15.38
C ASN A 232 -1.19 7.18 -14.27
N PRO A 233 -2.02 6.44 -13.50
CA PRO A 233 -2.69 6.99 -12.32
C PRO A 233 -1.70 7.37 -11.21
N LEU A 234 -0.42 7.02 -11.36
CA LEU A 234 0.65 7.33 -10.41
C LEU A 234 1.30 8.71 -10.65
N THR A 235 1.07 9.37 -11.78
CA THR A 235 1.61 10.72 -12.03
C THR A 235 0.79 11.84 -11.37
N SER A 236 -0.45 11.55 -10.96
CA SER A 236 -1.32 12.50 -10.25
C SER A 236 -1.36 12.26 -8.74
N LEU A 237 -0.59 11.31 -8.21
CA LEU A 237 -0.39 11.24 -6.77
C LEU A 237 0.46 12.46 -6.37
N PRO A 238 -0.01 13.34 -5.47
CA PRO A 238 0.87 14.31 -4.85
C PRO A 238 2.05 13.51 -4.30
N LYS A 239 3.26 13.85 -4.75
CA LYS A 239 4.47 13.18 -4.27
C LYS A 239 4.42 13.30 -2.75
N LEU A 240 4.42 12.18 -2.02
CA LEU A 240 4.30 12.18 -0.55
C LEU A 240 5.28 13.14 0.13
N SER A 241 6.41 13.46 -0.54
CA SER A 241 7.33 14.53 -0.15
C SER A 241 6.63 15.86 0.13
N ASP A 242 5.67 16.24 -0.69
CA ASP A 242 4.97 17.52 -0.64
C ASP A 242 4.07 17.59 0.61
N THR A 243 3.49 16.46 1.04
CA THR A 243 2.69 16.39 2.28
C THR A 243 3.54 16.57 3.53
N PHE A 244 4.79 16.08 3.55
CA PHE A 244 5.71 16.28 4.67
C PHE A 244 6.27 17.71 4.78
N VAL A 245 6.13 18.52 3.73
CA VAL A 245 6.57 19.92 3.71
C VAL A 245 5.48 20.85 4.25
N ILE A 246 4.22 20.43 4.23
CA ILE A 246 3.10 21.22 4.76
C ILE A 246 3.28 21.41 6.28
N GLY A 247 3.25 22.67 6.72
CA GLY A 247 3.46 23.07 8.11
C GLY A 247 4.92 23.40 8.46
N LYS A 248 5.89 23.09 7.58
CA LYS A 248 7.28 23.51 7.78
C LYS A 248 7.47 25.00 7.49
N GLU A 249 8.37 25.60 8.25
CA GLU A 249 8.88 26.93 7.98
C GLU A 249 10.10 26.84 7.07
N GLY A 250 10.20 27.79 6.16
CA GLY A 250 11.34 27.94 5.27
C GLY A 250 11.70 29.41 5.11
N VAL A 251 12.87 29.63 4.53
CA VAL A 251 13.43 30.94 4.25
C VAL A 251 13.49 31.14 2.75
N THR A 252 13.03 32.30 2.29
CA THR A 252 13.13 32.69 0.89
C THR A 252 14.57 33.02 0.51
N THR A 253 15.04 32.54 -0.64
CA THR A 253 16.42 32.78 -1.11
C THR A 253 16.60 34.09 -1.86
N THR A 254 15.51 34.62 -2.41
CA THR A 254 15.47 35.77 -3.32
C THR A 254 14.15 36.51 -3.14
N ASP A 255 14.04 37.71 -3.70
CA ASP A 255 12.77 38.43 -3.79
C ASP A 255 11.83 37.72 -4.77
N VAL A 256 10.72 37.17 -4.27
CA VAL A 256 9.77 36.36 -5.04
C VAL A 256 8.37 36.92 -4.92
N ASN A 257 7.73 37.08 -6.07
CA ASN A 257 6.34 37.53 -6.12
C ASN A 257 5.38 36.45 -5.61
N LEU A 258 4.51 36.84 -4.66
CA LEU A 258 3.36 36.09 -4.20
C LEU A 258 2.24 36.17 -5.25
N ARG A 259 1.59 35.04 -5.53
CA ARG A 259 0.53 34.96 -6.56
C ARG A 259 -0.74 34.31 -6.00
N ILE A 260 -1.89 34.64 -6.57
CA ILE A 260 -3.17 34.07 -6.13
C ILE A 260 -3.30 32.57 -6.42
N ASN A 261 -2.72 32.08 -7.52
CA ASN A 261 -2.74 30.68 -7.92
C ASN A 261 -1.31 30.22 -8.31
N ALA A 262 -1.11 28.90 -8.35
CA ALA A 262 0.13 28.21 -8.74
C ALA A 262 0.49 28.34 -10.24
N ASN A 263 0.55 29.57 -10.76
CA ASN A 263 0.88 29.84 -12.16
C ASN A 263 1.70 31.12 -12.34
N THR A 264 2.40 31.20 -13.48
CA THR A 264 3.25 32.37 -13.83
C THR A 264 2.50 33.44 -14.63
N SER A 265 1.26 33.17 -15.05
CA SER A 265 0.49 34.08 -15.90
C SER A 265 -0.30 35.12 -15.09
N ASN A 266 -0.63 34.83 -13.83
CA ASN A 266 -1.42 35.73 -13.00
C ASN A 266 -0.59 36.91 -12.46
N PRO A 267 -1.20 38.08 -12.25
CA PRO A 267 -0.52 39.22 -11.66
C PRO A 267 -0.03 38.91 -10.23
N PRO A 268 1.10 39.51 -9.80
CA PRO A 268 1.59 39.39 -8.43
C PRO A 268 0.65 40.13 -7.47
N ILE A 269 0.33 39.50 -6.33
CA ILE A 269 -0.51 40.07 -5.26
C ILE A 269 0.32 40.59 -4.07
N GLY A 270 1.61 40.25 -4.06
CA GLY A 270 2.55 40.66 -3.03
C GLY A 270 3.97 40.20 -3.37
N MET A 271 4.91 40.46 -2.47
CA MET A 271 6.31 40.07 -2.61
C MET A 271 6.75 39.45 -1.27
N ALA A 272 7.39 38.29 -1.35
CA ALA A 272 8.16 37.76 -0.24
C ALA A 272 9.63 38.15 -0.48
N GLU A 273 10.16 39.00 0.39
CA GLU A 273 11.55 39.46 0.29
C GLU A 273 12.53 38.31 0.56
N SER A 274 13.75 38.43 0.05
CA SER A 274 14.84 37.52 0.35
C SER A 274 15.14 37.48 1.85
N GLY A 275 15.19 36.28 2.41
CA GLY A 275 15.41 36.04 3.84
C GLY A 275 14.14 36.03 4.70
N SER A 276 12.97 36.30 4.13
CA SER A 276 11.70 36.27 4.86
C SER A 276 11.34 34.84 5.27
N ARG A 277 10.84 34.67 6.50
CA ARG A 277 10.34 33.38 7.00
C ARG A 277 8.92 33.15 6.50
N VAL A 278 8.73 32.01 5.86
CA VAL A 278 7.45 31.60 5.28
C VAL A 278 7.04 30.24 5.79
N LYS A 279 5.76 30.10 6.12
CA LYS A 279 5.16 28.82 6.52
C LYS A 279 4.42 28.23 5.33
N VAL A 280 4.72 26.98 4.99
CA VAL A 280 4.04 26.28 3.88
C VAL A 280 2.68 25.78 4.34
N LEU A 281 1.63 26.23 3.66
CA LEU A 281 0.23 25.82 3.89
C LEU A 281 -0.18 24.67 2.97
N SER A 282 0.26 24.72 1.72
CA SER A 282 -0.07 23.73 0.70
C SER A 282 1.04 23.62 -0.34
N ALA A 283 1.07 22.51 -1.05
CA ALA A 283 2.05 22.24 -2.09
C ALA A 283 1.34 21.71 -3.34
N ASP A 284 1.61 22.33 -4.48
CA ASP A 284 1.11 21.92 -5.78
C ASP A 284 2.26 21.91 -6.79
N ASN A 285 2.74 20.71 -7.12
CA ASN A 285 3.75 20.43 -8.13
C ASN A 285 5.08 21.19 -7.94
N ASN A 286 5.13 22.43 -8.44
CA ASN A 286 6.31 23.30 -8.43
C ASN A 286 6.10 24.58 -7.61
N TRP A 287 4.96 24.67 -6.91
CA TRP A 287 4.54 25.82 -6.15
C TRP A 287 4.22 25.43 -4.72
N PHE A 288 4.54 26.32 -3.81
CA PHE A 288 4.10 26.27 -2.43
C PHE A 288 3.16 27.43 -2.17
N GLU A 289 2.00 27.13 -1.61
CA GLU A 289 1.19 28.14 -0.97
C GLU A 289 1.83 28.43 0.38
N VAL A 290 2.21 29.69 0.58
CA VAL A 290 2.91 30.12 1.78
C VAL A 290 2.21 31.29 2.43
N GLN A 291 2.41 31.38 3.74
CA GLN A 291 2.11 32.55 4.55
C GLN A 291 3.43 33.13 5.04
N VAL A 292 3.69 34.41 4.77
CA VAL A 292 4.83 35.11 5.36
C VAL A 292 4.55 35.30 6.85
N VAL A 293 5.44 34.77 7.68
CA VAL A 293 5.39 34.88 9.14
C VAL A 293 6.19 36.09 9.59
N GLU A 294 7.35 36.29 8.96
CA GLU A 294 8.25 37.40 9.27
C GLU A 294 8.92 37.90 8.00
N HIS A 295 8.82 39.21 7.78
CA HIS A 295 9.50 39.86 6.68
C HIS A 295 10.92 40.22 7.08
N ALA A 296 11.91 39.86 6.25
CA ALA A 296 13.29 40.27 6.46
C ALA A 296 13.51 41.79 6.28
N ARG A 297 12.62 42.45 5.52
CA ARG A 297 12.65 43.89 5.25
C ARG A 297 11.24 44.48 5.39
N PRO A 298 11.11 45.76 5.73
CA PRO A 298 9.80 46.40 5.73
C PRO A 298 9.18 46.35 4.34
N LYS A 299 7.88 46.09 4.28
CA LYS A 299 7.13 46.03 3.04
C LYS A 299 7.21 47.37 2.30
N THR A 300 7.43 47.31 1.00
CA THR A 300 7.32 48.49 0.12
C THR A 300 5.87 48.97 0.02
N ASP A 301 4.91 48.04 -0.01
CA ASP A 301 3.47 48.33 -0.01
C ASP A 301 2.80 47.71 1.21
N PRO A 302 2.29 48.53 2.16
CA PRO A 302 1.57 48.05 3.34
C PRO A 302 0.33 47.19 3.03
N TYR A 303 -0.29 47.35 1.85
CA TYR A 303 -1.51 46.64 1.45
C TYR A 303 -1.24 45.35 0.66
N SER A 304 0.03 45.02 0.44
CA SER A 304 0.41 43.77 -0.23
C SER A 304 0.03 42.54 0.60
N SER A 305 -0.40 41.48 -0.09
CA SER A 305 -0.84 40.24 0.56
C SER A 305 0.35 39.45 1.08
N ASP A 306 0.26 38.93 2.31
CA ASP A 306 1.29 38.07 2.93
C ASP A 306 1.07 36.58 2.65
N ARG A 307 -0.02 36.26 1.96
CA ARG A 307 -0.37 34.90 1.56
C ARG A 307 -0.34 34.80 0.05
N GLY A 308 0.25 33.72 -0.45
CA GLY A 308 0.16 33.40 -1.86
C GLY A 308 1.02 32.22 -2.25
N TRP A 309 0.96 31.91 -3.54
CA TRP A 309 1.75 30.88 -4.17
C TRP A 309 3.11 31.42 -4.60
N ILE A 310 4.16 30.69 -4.24
CA ILE A 310 5.54 30.94 -4.66
C ILE A 310 6.16 29.69 -5.27
N ASN A 311 7.17 29.87 -6.11
CA ASN A 311 7.86 28.75 -6.72
C ASN A 311 8.76 28.05 -5.69
N LYS A 312 8.64 26.73 -5.56
CA LYS A 312 9.37 25.92 -4.56
C LYS A 312 10.88 26.09 -4.62
N ARG A 313 11.44 26.43 -5.78
CA ARG A 313 12.90 26.59 -5.99
C ARG A 313 13.51 27.70 -5.14
N TYR A 314 12.68 28.61 -4.64
CA TYR A 314 13.11 29.78 -3.87
C TYR A 314 12.86 29.67 -2.38
N VAL A 315 12.37 28.52 -1.91
CA VAL A 315 12.16 28.25 -0.49
C VAL A 315 13.19 27.23 -0.06
N LYS A 316 14.01 27.58 0.94
CA LYS A 316 14.90 26.64 1.61
C LYS A 316 14.30 26.31 2.98
N PHE A 317 14.24 25.03 3.30
CA PHE A 317 13.85 24.56 4.63
C PHE A 317 15.13 24.39 5.46
N ASP A 318 15.05 24.76 6.73
CA ASP A 318 16.07 24.43 7.73
C ASP A 318 15.92 22.99 8.24
#